data_AF-A0A7Z9PX10-F1
#
_entry.id   AF-A0A7Z9PX10-F1
#
_cell.length_a   1.000
_cell.length_b   1.000
_cell.length_c   1.000
_cell.angle_alpha   90.00
_cell.angle_beta   90.00
_cell.angle_gamma   90.00
#
_symmetry.space_group_name_H-M   'P 1'
#
loop_
_entity.id
_entity.type
_entity.pdbx_description
1 polymer ?
#
loop_
_entity_poly.entity_id
_entity_poly.type
_entity_poly.pdbx_seq_one_letter_code
_entity_poly.pdbx_strand_id
1 'polypeptide(L)' 'MSLPKEIPENDRLGVPADRHSPDLQSELYKEAINKLAWAVGSTWGVPYRNPRTGARELAINLATYLFATQGYPARNIEP' A
#
# COMPACT_ATOMS: atom_id res chain seq x y z
N MET A 1 11.87 20.69 -26.72
CA MET A 1 11.98 19.52 -25.83
C MET A 1 10.82 19.59 -24.86
N SER A 2 9.76 18.82 -25.10
CA SER A 2 8.56 18.85 -24.26
C SER A 2 8.80 17.96 -23.03
N LEU A 3 8.53 18.50 -21.85
CA LEU A 3 8.54 17.76 -20.58
C LEU A 3 7.61 16.53 -20.69
N PRO A 4 7.94 15.40 -20.04
CA PRO A 4 7.10 14.22 -20.07
C PRO A 4 5.72 14.58 -19.50
N LYS A 5 4.67 14.18 -20.23
CA LYS A 5 3.26 14.26 -19.82
C LYS A 5 3.15 13.85 -18.36
N GLU A 6 2.53 14.71 -17.55
CA GLU A 6 2.09 14.38 -16.20
C GLU A 6 1.50 12.98 -16.20
N ILE A 7 2.10 12.08 -15.42
CA ILE A 7 1.46 10.81 -15.08
C ILE A 7 0.18 11.24 -14.35
N PRO A 8 -1.02 10.89 -14.86
CA PRO A 8 -2.26 11.22 -14.15
C PRO A 8 -2.11 10.71 -12.72
N GLU A 9 -2.31 11.57 -11.72
CA GLU A 9 -2.02 11.21 -10.32
C GLU A 9 -2.78 9.96 -9.85
N ASN A 10 -3.88 9.62 -10.53
CA ASN A 10 -4.71 8.45 -10.28
C ASN A 10 -4.21 7.14 -10.91
N ASP A 11 -3.12 7.15 -11.68
CA ASP A 11 -2.58 5.98 -12.40
C ASP A 11 -1.30 5.41 -11.79
N ARG A 12 -0.87 5.90 -10.61
CA ARG A 12 0.38 5.45 -9.96
C ARG A 12 0.38 3.97 -9.56
N LEU A 13 -0.80 3.32 -9.52
CA LEU A 13 -0.95 1.88 -9.31
C LEU A 13 -1.37 1.11 -10.58
N GLY A 14 -1.54 1.79 -11.72
CA GLY A 14 -1.93 1.18 -13.01
C GLY A 14 -3.38 0.68 -13.08
N VAL A 15 -4.21 1.00 -12.09
CA VAL A 15 -5.63 0.63 -12.04
C VAL A 15 -6.45 1.88 -11.72
N PRO A 16 -7.35 2.29 -12.64
CA PRO A 16 -8.24 3.43 -12.42
C PRO A 16 -9.15 3.25 -11.19
N ALA A 17 -9.29 4.31 -10.39
CA ALA A 17 -10.06 4.32 -9.13
C ALA A 17 -11.54 3.87 -9.28
N ASP A 18 -12.10 4.05 -10.48
CA ASP A 18 -13.47 3.75 -10.88
C ASP A 18 -13.71 2.29 -11.28
N ARG A 19 -12.65 1.48 -11.42
CA ARG A 19 -12.72 0.04 -11.75
C ARG A 19 -12.38 -0.88 -10.60
N HIS A 20 -12.26 -0.36 -9.39
CA HIS A 20 -11.88 -1.18 -8.26
C HIS A 20 -13.01 -2.11 -7.82
N SER A 21 -12.80 -3.41 -8.05
CA SER A 21 -13.43 -4.41 -7.20
C SER A 21 -12.85 -4.24 -5.77
N PRO A 22 -13.69 -4.18 -4.72
CA PRO A 22 -13.25 -4.17 -3.32
C PRO A 22 -12.23 -5.29 -3.03
N ASP A 23 -12.39 -6.44 -3.68
CA ASP A 23 -11.50 -7.60 -3.53
C ASP A 23 -10.08 -7.28 -4.02
N LEU A 24 -9.95 -6.62 -5.17
CA LEU A 24 -8.65 -6.23 -5.72
C LEU A 24 -7.96 -5.19 -4.84
N GLN A 25 -8.72 -4.27 -4.23
CA GLN A 25 -8.16 -3.32 -3.28
C GLN A 25 -7.64 -3.99 -2.02
N SER A 26 -8.38 -4.98 -1.49
CA SER A 26 -7.95 -5.76 -0.33
C SER A 26 -6.65 -6.53 -0.62
N GLU A 27 -6.55 -7.17 -1.78
CA GLU A 27 -5.34 -7.90 -2.19
C GLU A 27 -4.14 -6.97 -2.37
N LEU A 28 -4.30 -5.84 -3.06
CA LEU A 28 -3.22 -4.85 -3.23
C LEU A 28 -2.76 -4.27 -1.90
N TYR A 29 -3.69 -4.02 -0.98
CA TYR A 29 -3.38 -3.50 0.35
C TYR A 29 -2.62 -4.53 1.19
N LYS A 30 -3.06 -5.79 1.20
CA LYS A 30 -2.35 -6.88 1.88
C LYS A 30 -0.95 -7.08 1.31
N GLU A 31 -0.82 -7.02 -0.01
CA GLU A 31 0.48 -7.15 -0.68
C GLU A 31 1.41 -5.98 -0.34
N ALA A 32 0.87 -4.74 -0.28
CA ALA A 32 1.61 -3.57 0.15
C ALA A 32 2.12 -3.73 1.59
N ILE A 33 1.26 -4.14 2.54
CA ILE A 33 1.67 -4.41 3.93
C ILE A 33 2.76 -5.47 3.96
N ASN A 34 2.63 -6.56 3.20
CA ASN A 34 3.62 -7.63 3.20
C ASN A 34 4.99 -7.16 2.68
N LYS A 35 5.02 -6.39 1.59
CA LYS A 35 6.27 -5.83 1.02
C LYS A 35 6.91 -4.82 1.96
N LEU A 36 6.11 -3.93 2.54
CA LEU A 36 6.58 -2.94 3.52
C LEU A 36 7.11 -3.63 4.78
N ALA A 37 6.37 -4.60 5.34
CA ALA A 37 6.80 -5.35 6.51
C ALA A 37 8.09 -6.10 6.24
N TRP A 38 8.24 -6.72 5.06
CA TRP A 38 9.48 -7.37 4.64
C TRP A 38 10.65 -6.38 4.56
N ALA A 39 10.47 -5.23 3.90
CA ALA A 39 11.52 -4.22 3.76
C ALA A 39 11.97 -3.68 5.13
N VAL A 40 10.99 -3.35 5.97
CA VAL A 40 11.19 -2.87 7.33
C VAL A 40 11.88 -3.93 8.22
N GLY A 41 11.36 -5.15 8.19
CA GLY A 41 11.91 -6.30 8.91
C GLY A 41 13.34 -6.64 8.51
N SER A 42 13.64 -6.60 7.21
CA SER A 42 14.98 -6.89 6.69
C SER A 42 15.98 -5.80 7.07
N THR A 43 15.56 -4.54 7.10
CA THR A 43 16.42 -3.40 7.46
C THR A 43 16.83 -3.44 8.94
N TRP A 44 15.91 -3.83 9.82
CA TRP A 44 16.14 -3.82 11.27
C TRP A 44 16.35 -5.22 11.88
N GLY A 45 16.45 -6.27 11.06
CA GLY A 45 16.65 -7.65 11.52
C GLY A 45 15.49 -8.20 12.36
N VAL A 46 14.27 -7.66 12.20
CA VAL A 46 13.10 -8.04 13.00
C VAL A 46 12.18 -9.02 12.25
N PRO A 47 11.52 -9.96 12.95
CA PRO A 47 10.64 -10.95 12.33
C PRO A 47 9.36 -10.33 11.72
N TYR A 48 9.37 -10.00 10.44
CA TYR A 48 8.24 -9.35 9.75
C TYR A 48 7.00 -10.23 9.54
N ARG A 49 7.15 -11.56 9.66
CA ARG A 49 6.03 -12.51 9.51
C ARG A 49 5.08 -12.48 10.71
N ASN A 50 5.54 -12.01 11.86
CA ASN A 50 4.70 -11.92 13.05
C ASN A 50 3.89 -10.61 13.00
N PRO A 51 2.55 -10.67 13.01
CA PRO A 51 1.69 -9.50 12.91
C PRO A 51 1.81 -8.54 14.09
N ARG A 52 2.36 -8.99 15.23
CA ARG A 52 2.54 -8.18 16.45
C ARG A 52 3.90 -7.49 16.53
N THR A 53 4.65 -7.42 15.44
CA THR A 53 5.94 -6.74 15.43
C THR A 53 5.78 -5.27 15.04
N GLY A 54 6.61 -4.40 15.62
CA GLY A 54 6.63 -2.99 15.24
C GLY A 54 6.90 -2.77 13.74
N ALA A 55 7.58 -3.72 13.09
CA ALA A 55 7.76 -3.73 11.63
C ALA A 55 6.42 -3.85 10.88
N ARG A 56 5.51 -4.70 11.37
CA ARG A 56 4.17 -4.89 10.79
C ARG A 56 3.28 -3.68 11.08
N GLU A 57 3.33 -3.15 12.30
CA GLU A 57 2.56 -1.95 12.67
C GLU A 57 2.95 -0.74 11.83
N LEU A 58 4.25 -0.50 11.63
CA LEU A 58 4.75 0.54 10.74
C LEU A 58 4.31 0.31 9.29
N ALA A 59 4.37 -0.93 8.80
CA ALA A 59 3.92 -1.28 7.46
C ALA A 59 2.42 -1.02 7.24
N ILE A 60 1.58 -1.33 8.24
CA ILE A 60 0.13 -1.03 8.20
C ILE A 60 -0.11 0.48 8.15
N ASN A 61 0.58 1.25 8.99
CA ASN A 61 0.43 2.71 9.01
C ASN A 61 0.87 3.35 7.68
N LEU A 62 1.98 2.88 7.11
CA LEU A 62 2.46 3.32 5.79
C LEU A 62 1.51 2.93 4.66
N ALA A 63 1.02 1.68 4.65
CA ALA A 63 0.06 1.24 3.64
C ALA A 63 -1.24 2.06 3.73
N THR A 64 -1.77 2.28 4.93
CA THR A 64 -2.96 3.12 5.16
C THR A 64 -2.74 4.53 4.63
N TYR A 65 -1.60 5.14 4.94
CA TYR A 65 -1.26 6.48 4.46
C TYR A 65 -1.17 6.53 2.93
N LEU A 66 -0.44 5.60 2.30
CA LEU A 66 -0.28 5.54 0.85
C LEU A 66 -1.64 5.41 0.14
N PHE A 67 -2.48 4.49 0.59
CA PHE A 67 -3.81 4.29 0.01
C PHE A 67 -4.70 5.52 0.21
N ALA A 68 -4.67 6.15 1.39
CA ALA A 68 -5.40 7.40 1.65
C ALA A 68 -4.95 8.55 0.75
N THR A 69 -3.63 8.72 0.53
CA THR A 69 -3.10 9.77 -0.38
C THR A 69 -3.44 9.55 -1.85
N GLN A 70 -3.74 8.30 -2.24
CA GLN A 70 -4.09 7.91 -3.61
C GLN A 70 -5.62 7.90 -3.83
N GLY A 71 -6.41 8.37 -2.85
CA GLY A 71 -7.86 8.41 -2.96
C GLY A 71 -8.57 7.06 -2.75
N TYR A 72 -7.86 6.04 -2.26
CA TYR A 72 -8.49 4.77 -1.90
C TYR A 72 -9.24 4.92 -0.57
N PRO A 73 -10.50 4.47 -0.48
CA PRO A 73 -11.27 4.59 0.75
C PRO A 73 -10.65 3.71 1.83
N ALA A 74 -10.11 4.33 2.89
CA ALA A 74 -9.57 3.64 4.07
C ALA A 74 -10.61 2.76 4.81
N ARG A 75 -11.90 2.85 4.44
CA ARG A 75 -13.02 2.26 5.17
C ARG A 75 -13.36 0.81 4.82
N ASN A 76 -12.85 0.26 3.72
CA ASN A 76 -13.25 -1.07 3.25
C ASN A 76 -12.16 -2.14 3.37
N ILE A 77 -11.05 -1.84 4.04
CA ILE A 77 -9.91 -2.75 4.09
C ILE A 77 -9.68 -3.20 5.53
N GLU A 78 -10.41 -4.23 5.94
CA GLU A 78 -10.04 -4.99 7.13
C GLU A 78 -8.69 -5.69 6.87
N PRO A 79 -7.73 -5.61 7.82
CA PRO A 79 -6.42 -6.24 7.70
C PRO A 79 -6.45 -7.78 7.68
#